data_AF-A0A1Y6HF60-F1
#
_entry.id   AF-A0A1Y6HF60-F1
#
_cell.length_a   1.000
_cell.length_b   1.000
_cell.length_c   1.000
_cell.angle_alpha   90.00
_cell.angle_beta   90.00
_cell.angle_gamma   90.00
#
_symmetry.space_group_name_H-M   'P 1'
#
loop_
_entity.id
_entity.type
_entity.pdbx_description
1 polymer ?
#
loop_
_entity_poly.entity_id
_entity_poly.type
_entity_poly.pdbx_seq_one_letter_code
_entity_poly.pdbx_strand_id
1 'polypeptide(L)'
;MSRVIVDTTVQEKAIAYPTDSRLLEVARKKLVLLAKRHGIGLRQSYARQGPALSRKAGRYAHARQFKRMRRVLRRQRTVLGRLVRDIQRKLDQVNTGVRERIVVWLERAQRLYTQRPKDKQKLYALHAPEVECIGKGKARQAYEFGVKVGIAVTACKGLVVGARSFPGNPYDGDTLAEQLEQTRGLLQDVSVEPTVAIVDLGDRGREVDGVQVLHRGKAKTLTRRQWRWIKRRQAVEPVIGHLRACSRSFE
;
A
#
# COMPACT_ATOMS: atom_id res chain seq x y z
N MET A 1 -29.07 3.18 14.45
CA MET A 1 -27.73 3.10 13.82
C MET A 1 -27.77 2.35 12.48
N SER A 2 -28.93 2.19 11.84
CA SER A 2 -29.14 1.40 10.60
C SER A 2 -28.58 2.01 9.31
N ARG A 3 -27.87 3.15 9.38
CA ARG A 3 -27.36 3.89 8.23
C ARG A 3 -25.86 4.08 8.38
N VAL A 4 -25.12 3.55 7.42
CA VAL A 4 -23.67 3.63 7.36
C VAL A 4 -23.24 4.38 6.11
N ILE A 5 -22.16 5.14 6.23
CA ILE A 5 -21.39 5.71 5.13
C ILE A 5 -20.22 4.77 4.93
N VAL A 6 -20.05 4.25 3.72
CA VAL A 6 -18.90 3.43 3.37
C VAL A 6 -18.05 4.22 2.38
N ASP A 7 -16.75 4.28 2.66
CA ASP A 7 -15.80 4.95 1.79
C ASP A 7 -14.50 4.17 1.69
N THR A 8 -13.87 4.19 0.51
CA THR A 8 -12.57 3.56 0.30
C THR A 8 -11.46 4.61 0.32
N THR A 9 -10.40 4.29 1.03
CA THR A 9 -9.26 5.17 1.19
C THR A 9 -7.96 4.39 1.05
N VAL A 10 -6.86 5.05 0.73
CA VAL A 10 -5.53 4.45 0.91
C VAL A 10 -5.07 4.74 2.32
N GLN A 11 -4.76 3.68 3.05
CA GLN A 11 -3.99 3.77 4.27
C GLN A 11 -2.52 3.79 3.89
N GLU A 12 -1.93 4.98 3.91
CA GLU A 12 -0.51 5.14 3.61
C GLU A 12 0.31 4.40 4.66
N LYS A 13 1.31 3.68 4.19
CA LYS A 13 2.31 3.08 5.08
C LYS A 13 3.47 4.05 5.26
N ALA A 14 4.15 3.99 6.40
CA ALA A 14 5.31 4.83 6.71
C ALA A 14 6.52 4.51 5.81
N ILE A 15 6.44 4.90 4.54
CA ILE A 15 7.47 4.67 3.53
C ILE A 15 7.91 5.99 2.91
N ALA A 16 9.21 6.09 2.64
CA ALA A 16 9.71 7.17 1.79
C ALA A 16 9.26 6.94 0.34
N TYR A 17 9.10 8.04 -0.41
CA TYR A 17 8.70 7.96 -1.82
C TYR A 17 9.58 6.95 -2.60
N PRO A 18 8.96 5.92 -3.22
CA PRO A 18 9.67 4.76 -3.70
C PRO A 18 10.32 5.05 -5.05
N THR A 19 11.61 5.40 -5.03
CA THR A 19 12.43 5.47 -6.24
C THR A 19 13.22 4.17 -6.41
N ASP A 20 13.29 3.65 -7.65
CA ASP A 20 14.04 2.43 -7.98
C ASP A 20 15.46 2.46 -7.40
N SER A 21 16.16 3.60 -7.53
CA SER A 21 17.54 3.73 -7.05
C SER A 21 17.66 3.64 -5.53
N ARG A 22 16.73 4.25 -4.79
CA ARG A 22 16.70 4.21 -3.32
C ARG A 22 16.37 2.80 -2.86
N LEU A 23 15.38 2.16 -3.46
CA LEU A 23 14.99 0.79 -3.09
C LEU A 23 16.15 -0.18 -3.29
N LEU A 24 16.86 -0.11 -4.42
CA LEU A 24 18.02 -0.97 -4.69
C LEU A 24 19.14 -0.78 -3.65
N GLU A 25 19.36 0.46 -3.19
CA GLU A 25 20.35 0.75 -2.15
C GLU A 25 19.90 0.29 -0.75
N VAL A 26 18.61 0.43 -0.42
CA VAL A 26 18.03 -0.08 0.83
C VAL A 26 18.14 -1.61 0.88
N ALA A 27 17.84 -2.29 -0.23
CA ALA A 27 18.00 -3.74 -0.35
C ALA A 27 19.46 -4.17 -0.17
N ARG A 28 20.40 -3.49 -0.83
CA ARG A 28 21.85 -3.73 -0.65
C ARG A 28 22.25 -3.60 0.82
N LYS A 29 21.87 -2.49 1.48
CA LYS A 29 22.17 -2.25 2.89
C LYS A 29 21.58 -3.34 3.79
N LYS A 30 20.32 -3.72 3.57
CA LYS A 30 19.63 -4.73 4.37
C LYS A 30 20.30 -6.10 4.24
N LEU A 31 20.63 -6.54 3.02
CA LEU A 31 21.32 -7.82 2.80
C LEU A 31 22.71 -7.84 3.45
N VAL A 32 23.48 -6.76 3.34
CA VAL A 32 24.79 -6.66 3.99
C VAL A 32 24.68 -6.73 5.52
N LEU A 33 23.69 -6.07 6.09
CA LEU A 33 23.44 -6.07 7.52
C LEU A 33 22.97 -7.46 8.02
N LEU A 34 22.11 -8.14 7.26
CA LEU A 34 21.71 -9.52 7.55
C LEU A 34 22.90 -10.48 7.50
N ALA A 35 23.73 -10.39 6.45
CA ALA A 35 24.93 -11.20 6.31
C ALA A 35 25.87 -11.02 7.51
N LYS A 36 26.12 -9.78 7.94
CA LYS A 36 26.93 -9.48 9.13
C LYS A 36 26.36 -10.06 10.42
N ARG A 37 25.04 -9.93 10.64
CA ARG A 37 24.37 -10.46 11.85
C ARG A 37 24.46 -11.97 11.95
N HIS A 38 24.54 -12.66 10.83
CA HIS A 38 24.54 -14.12 10.77
C HIS A 38 25.90 -14.71 10.37
N GLY A 39 26.98 -13.93 10.51
CA GLY A 39 28.35 -14.41 10.27
C GLY A 39 28.68 -14.77 8.82
N ILE A 40 27.85 -14.39 7.84
CA ILE A 40 28.08 -14.70 6.43
C ILE A 40 29.14 -13.75 5.88
N GLY A 41 30.34 -14.28 5.64
CA GLY A 41 31.44 -13.53 5.02
C GLY A 41 31.11 -13.16 3.57
N LEU A 42 30.90 -11.88 3.27
CA LEU A 42 30.63 -11.40 1.90
C LEU A 42 31.92 -11.15 1.13
N ARG A 43 31.97 -11.55 -0.15
CA ARG A 43 33.11 -11.25 -1.04
C ARG A 43 33.30 -9.75 -1.22
N GLN A 44 32.20 -9.02 -1.41
CA GLN A 44 32.17 -7.56 -1.52
C GLN A 44 30.84 -7.02 -1.00
N SER A 45 30.88 -6.03 -0.10
CA SER A 45 29.67 -5.39 0.46
C SER A 45 29.15 -4.21 -0.37
N TYR A 46 30.00 -3.65 -1.25
CA TYR A 46 29.76 -2.44 -2.04
C TYR A 46 29.36 -1.22 -1.18
N ALA A 47 29.78 -1.17 0.08
CA ALA A 47 29.37 -0.12 1.03
C ALA A 47 29.74 1.30 0.59
N ARG A 48 30.89 1.49 -0.08
CA ARG A 48 31.32 2.78 -0.65
C ARG A 48 30.61 3.08 -1.99
N GLN A 49 30.47 2.08 -2.85
CA GLN A 49 29.92 2.26 -4.21
C GLN A 49 28.40 2.51 -4.20
N GLY A 50 27.65 1.84 -3.32
CA GLY A 50 26.18 1.90 -3.27
C GLY A 50 25.62 3.32 -3.09
N PRO A 51 26.00 4.05 -2.03
CA PRO A 51 25.55 5.43 -1.79
C PRO A 51 25.94 6.40 -2.91
N ALA A 52 27.12 6.22 -3.52
CA ALA A 52 27.57 7.04 -4.64
C ALA A 52 26.71 6.81 -5.89
N LEU A 53 26.36 5.56 -6.20
CA LEU A 53 25.45 5.24 -7.30
C LEU A 53 24.05 5.83 -7.06
N SER A 54 23.53 5.73 -5.84
CA SER A 54 22.21 6.28 -5.50
C SER A 54 22.16 7.80 -5.66
N ARG A 55 23.18 8.52 -5.16
CA ARG A 55 23.33 9.97 -5.37
C ARG A 55 23.42 10.34 -6.85
N LYS A 56 24.19 9.57 -7.64
CA LYS A 56 24.37 9.80 -9.08
C LYS A 56 23.05 9.63 -9.84
N ALA A 57 22.27 8.60 -9.50
CA ALA A 57 20.95 8.38 -10.09
C ALA A 57 19.99 9.55 -9.79
N GLY A 58 19.97 10.03 -8.54
CA GLY A 58 19.17 11.20 -8.15
C GLY A 58 19.56 12.47 -8.92
N ARG A 59 20.85 12.76 -9.06
CA ARG A 59 21.34 13.91 -9.85
C ARG A 59 20.92 13.82 -11.32
N TYR A 60 21.04 12.64 -11.93
CA TYR A 60 20.59 12.45 -13.31
C TYR A 60 19.08 12.54 -13.47
N ALA A 61 18.30 12.09 -12.49
CA ALA A 61 16.85 12.24 -12.49
C ALA A 61 16.46 13.73 -12.44
N HIS A 62 17.07 14.50 -11.52
CA HIS A 62 16.86 15.94 -11.39
C HIS A 62 17.22 16.69 -12.68
N ALA A 63 18.36 16.38 -13.29
CA ALA A 63 18.78 16.95 -14.57
C ALA A 63 18.05 16.39 -15.80
N ARG A 64 17.02 15.56 -15.62
CA ARG A 64 16.26 14.88 -16.71
C ARG A 64 17.12 14.02 -17.66
N GLN A 65 18.31 13.62 -17.23
CA GLN A 65 19.26 12.80 -17.99
C GLN A 65 18.95 11.29 -17.89
N PHE A 66 17.76 10.89 -18.33
CA PHE A 66 17.24 9.52 -18.12
C PHE A 66 18.07 8.41 -18.75
N LYS A 67 18.79 8.67 -19.86
CA LYS A 67 19.72 7.69 -20.46
C LYS A 67 20.87 7.35 -19.50
N ARG A 68 21.47 8.37 -18.86
CA ARG A 68 22.55 8.21 -17.88
C ARG A 68 22.04 7.58 -16.58
N MET A 69 20.87 8.02 -16.10
CA MET A 69 20.20 7.43 -14.95
C MET A 69 19.97 5.91 -15.13
N ARG A 70 19.45 5.49 -16.28
CA ARG A 70 19.22 4.07 -16.58
C ARG A 70 20.50 3.23 -16.53
N ARG A 71 21.65 3.78 -16.96
CA ARG A 71 22.96 3.09 -16.83
C ARG A 71 23.36 2.89 -15.37
N VAL A 72 23.13 3.89 -14.52
CA VAL A 72 23.38 3.80 -13.07
C VAL A 72 22.47 2.75 -12.41
N LEU A 73 21.18 2.74 -12.74
CA LEU A 73 20.23 1.74 -12.25
C LEU A 73 20.63 0.31 -12.67
N ARG A 74 21.08 0.11 -13.92
CA ARG A 74 21.62 -1.19 -14.37
C ARG A 74 22.80 -1.62 -13.49
N ARG A 75 23.74 -0.71 -13.19
CA ARG A 75 24.86 -1.01 -12.30
C ARG A 75 24.41 -1.38 -10.88
N GLN A 76 23.44 -0.65 -10.31
CA GLN A 76 22.88 -0.98 -8.99
C GLN A 76 22.24 -2.38 -8.98
N ARG A 77 21.47 -2.73 -10.03
CA ARG A 77 20.90 -4.09 -10.19
C ARG A 77 21.99 -5.16 -10.26
N THR A 78 23.06 -4.93 -11.01
CA THR A 78 24.20 -5.88 -11.08
C THR A 78 24.85 -6.06 -9.71
N VAL A 79 25.05 -4.98 -8.95
CA VAL A 79 25.60 -5.04 -7.59
C VAL A 79 24.70 -5.85 -6.66
N LEU A 80 23.39 -5.57 -6.67
CA LEU A 80 22.42 -6.30 -5.85
C LEU A 80 22.37 -7.79 -6.24
N GLY A 81 22.32 -8.11 -7.53
CA GLY A 81 22.32 -9.49 -8.00
C GLY A 81 23.62 -10.26 -7.72
N ARG A 82 24.76 -9.57 -7.58
CA ARG A 82 26.02 -10.19 -7.11
C ARG A 82 25.95 -10.55 -5.64
N LEU A 83 25.42 -9.65 -4.81
CA LEU A 83 25.22 -9.90 -3.38
C LEU A 83 24.23 -11.04 -3.11
N VAL A 84 23.09 -11.04 -3.81
CA VAL A 84 22.08 -12.11 -3.69
C VAL A 84 22.72 -13.48 -3.97
N ARG A 85 23.46 -13.64 -5.08
CA ARG A 85 24.14 -14.89 -5.43
C ARG A 85 25.28 -15.28 -4.49
N ASP A 86 25.96 -14.31 -3.87
CA ASP A 86 27.00 -14.59 -2.88
C ASP A 86 26.39 -15.14 -1.58
N ILE A 87 25.29 -14.53 -1.11
CA ILE A 87 24.56 -14.99 0.08
C ILE A 87 23.90 -16.35 -0.18
N GLN A 88 23.25 -16.54 -1.34
CA GLN A 88 22.62 -17.82 -1.71
C GLN A 88 23.61 -18.99 -1.69
N ARG A 89 24.84 -18.79 -2.17
CA ARG A 89 25.88 -19.85 -2.16
C ARG A 89 26.42 -20.20 -0.77
N LYS A 90 26.16 -19.35 0.23
CA LYS A 90 26.61 -19.53 1.62
C LYS A 90 25.46 -19.85 2.56
N LEU A 91 24.25 -20.04 2.01
CA LEU A 91 23.04 -20.22 2.79
C LEU A 91 23.03 -21.56 3.52
N ASP A 92 23.66 -22.58 2.95
CA ASP A 92 23.76 -23.94 3.54
C ASP A 92 24.69 -23.98 4.76
N GLN A 93 25.50 -22.94 4.98
CA GLN A 93 26.40 -22.82 6.15
C GLN A 93 25.68 -22.24 7.39
N VAL A 94 24.39 -21.95 7.29
CA VAL A 94 23.63 -21.20 8.28
C VAL A 94 22.47 -22.05 8.80
N ASN A 95 22.19 -21.95 10.11
CA ASN A 95 21.08 -22.65 10.77
C ASN A 95 19.74 -22.47 10.04
N THR A 96 18.91 -23.53 10.01
CA THR A 96 17.64 -23.59 9.27
C THR A 96 16.68 -22.44 9.59
N GLY A 97 16.47 -22.10 10.86
CA GLY A 97 15.57 -20.99 11.23
C GLY A 97 16.08 -19.60 10.81
N VAL A 98 17.40 -19.42 10.67
CA VAL A 98 17.99 -18.18 10.14
C VAL A 98 17.90 -18.17 8.61
N ARG A 99 18.11 -19.32 7.98
CA ARG A 99 17.96 -19.52 6.54
C ARG A 99 16.58 -19.05 6.07
N GLU A 100 15.50 -19.50 6.70
CA GLU A 100 14.12 -19.09 6.35
C GLU A 100 13.94 -17.57 6.39
N ARG A 101 14.44 -16.92 7.45
CA ARG A 101 14.38 -15.45 7.57
C ARG A 101 15.15 -14.74 6.47
N ILE A 102 16.33 -15.25 6.10
CA ILE A 102 17.16 -14.66 5.04
C ILE A 102 16.52 -14.87 3.66
N VAL A 103 15.92 -16.04 3.40
CA VAL A 103 15.26 -16.38 2.13
C VAL A 103 14.18 -15.35 1.78
N VAL A 104 13.34 -14.96 2.74
CA VAL A 104 12.31 -13.92 2.53
C VAL A 104 12.91 -12.62 2.01
N TRP A 105 14.06 -12.19 2.54
CA TRP A 105 14.74 -10.97 2.06
C TRP A 105 15.43 -11.17 0.72
N LEU A 106 15.94 -12.36 0.43
CA LEU A 106 16.53 -12.70 -0.86
C LEU A 106 15.47 -12.71 -1.96
N GLU A 107 14.29 -13.27 -1.73
CA GLU A 107 13.17 -13.25 -2.66
C GLU A 107 12.71 -11.82 -2.97
N ARG A 108 12.58 -10.98 -1.93
CA ARG A 108 12.26 -9.56 -2.11
C ARG A 108 13.33 -8.82 -2.90
N ALA A 109 14.61 -9.07 -2.62
CA ALA A 109 15.72 -8.48 -3.35
C ALA A 109 15.78 -8.97 -4.81
N GLN A 110 15.48 -10.26 -5.04
CA GLN A 110 15.37 -10.89 -6.35
C GLN A 110 14.30 -10.18 -7.19
N ARG A 111 13.08 -10.07 -6.65
CA ARG A 111 11.97 -9.32 -7.26
C ARG A 111 12.35 -7.87 -7.57
N LEU A 112 13.07 -7.21 -6.67
CA LEU A 112 13.44 -5.80 -6.82
C LEU A 112 14.45 -5.56 -7.95
N TYR A 113 15.40 -6.47 -8.20
CA TYR A 113 16.34 -6.26 -9.29
C TYR A 113 15.80 -6.75 -10.64
N THR A 114 14.86 -7.70 -10.66
CA THR A 114 14.19 -8.16 -11.89
C THR A 114 13.08 -7.22 -12.36
N GLN A 115 12.38 -6.55 -11.44
CA GLN A 115 11.26 -5.66 -11.78
C GLN A 115 11.67 -4.52 -12.73
N ARG A 116 10.79 -4.24 -13.69
CA ARG A 116 10.88 -3.19 -14.70
C ARG A 116 9.79 -2.14 -14.49
N PRO A 117 9.90 -0.95 -15.11
CA PRO A 117 8.95 0.15 -14.92
C PRO A 117 7.47 -0.17 -15.17
N LYS A 118 7.15 -1.10 -16.07
CA LYS A 118 5.76 -1.42 -16.48
C LYS A 118 5.23 -2.74 -15.93
N ASP A 119 5.98 -3.38 -15.04
CA ASP A 119 5.56 -4.67 -14.50
C ASP A 119 4.32 -4.50 -13.61
N LYS A 120 3.43 -5.49 -13.65
CA LYS A 120 2.32 -5.61 -12.71
C LYS A 120 2.86 -6.08 -11.36
N GLN A 121 2.24 -5.63 -10.25
CA GLN A 121 2.65 -5.98 -8.88
C GLN A 121 4.13 -5.64 -8.59
N LYS A 122 4.44 -4.35 -8.48
CA LYS A 122 5.79 -3.88 -8.17
C LYS A 122 6.02 -3.78 -6.67
N LEU A 123 7.26 -4.01 -6.26
CA LEU A 123 7.66 -3.81 -4.87
C LEU A 123 8.02 -2.34 -4.65
N TYR A 124 7.19 -1.63 -3.89
CA TYR A 124 7.40 -0.22 -3.54
C TYR A 124 8.13 -0.03 -2.21
N ALA A 125 8.09 -1.00 -1.30
CA ALA A 125 8.83 -0.96 -0.05
C ALA A 125 9.42 -2.34 0.28
N LEU A 126 10.71 -2.38 0.67
CA LEU A 126 11.37 -3.66 0.97
C LEU A 126 10.79 -4.34 2.22
N HIS A 127 10.40 -3.56 3.22
CA HIS A 127 9.88 -4.08 4.49
C HIS A 127 8.38 -4.42 4.41
N ALA A 128 7.66 -3.85 3.45
CA ALA A 128 6.21 -3.97 3.30
C ALA A 128 5.81 -4.33 1.86
N PRO A 129 5.80 -5.63 1.51
CA PRO A 129 5.47 -6.09 0.16
C PRO A 129 4.01 -5.88 -0.27
N GLU A 130 3.11 -5.66 0.69
CA GLU A 130 1.68 -5.39 0.49
C GLU A 130 1.37 -3.96 0.04
N VAL A 131 2.36 -3.05 0.11
CA VAL A 131 2.19 -1.66 -0.32
C VAL A 131 2.02 -1.58 -1.83
N GLU A 132 0.97 -0.88 -2.23
CA GLU A 132 0.61 -0.64 -3.62
C GLU A 132 0.70 0.83 -3.97
N CYS A 133 0.82 1.11 -5.26
CA CYS A 133 0.80 2.45 -5.80
C CYS A 133 -0.59 2.75 -6.35
N ILE A 134 -1.32 3.61 -5.64
CA ILE A 134 -2.69 3.95 -5.97
C ILE A 134 -2.71 5.38 -6.48
N GLY A 135 -3.07 5.54 -7.75
CA GLY A 135 -3.26 6.85 -8.36
C GLY A 135 -4.50 7.50 -7.77
N LYS A 136 -4.34 8.55 -6.97
CA LYS A 136 -5.46 9.42 -6.57
C LYS A 136 -5.33 10.73 -7.33
N GLY A 137 -6.43 11.23 -7.90
CA GLY A 137 -6.48 12.47 -8.68
C GLY A 137 -6.25 13.75 -7.87
N LYS A 138 -5.43 13.69 -6.81
CA LYS A 138 -5.09 14.83 -5.95
C LYS A 138 -4.05 15.70 -6.64
N ALA A 139 -4.29 17.02 -6.63
CA ALA A 139 -3.47 17.99 -7.35
C ALA A 139 -1.98 18.02 -6.94
N ARG A 140 -1.67 17.83 -5.64
CA ARG A 140 -0.29 17.90 -5.13
C ARG A 140 0.45 16.56 -5.12
N GLN A 141 -0.28 15.44 -5.03
CA GLN A 141 0.30 14.11 -4.92
C GLN A 141 -0.55 13.11 -5.70
N ALA A 142 -0.15 12.86 -6.94
CA ALA A 142 -0.90 12.00 -7.87
C ALA A 142 -0.90 10.51 -7.46
N TYR A 143 0.04 10.08 -6.62
CA TYR A 143 0.19 8.70 -6.18
C TYR A 143 0.30 8.61 -4.65
N GLU A 144 -0.56 7.79 -4.06
CA GLU A 144 -0.47 7.37 -2.66
C GLU A 144 0.12 5.95 -2.61
N PHE A 145 0.95 5.69 -1.62
CA PHE A 145 1.57 4.36 -1.44
C PHE A 145 1.10 3.73 -0.14
N GLY A 146 0.39 2.63 -0.25
CA GLY A 146 -0.22 1.98 0.89
C GLY A 146 -1.13 0.84 0.50
N VAL A 147 -2.00 0.46 1.42
CA VAL A 147 -3.01 -0.57 1.20
C VAL A 147 -4.37 0.12 1.08
N LYS A 148 -5.24 -0.38 0.19
CA LYS A 148 -6.61 0.10 0.13
C LYS A 148 -7.34 -0.33 1.40
N VAL A 149 -8.13 0.56 1.98
CA VAL A 149 -8.88 0.32 3.22
C VAL A 149 -10.30 0.82 3.01
N GLY A 150 -11.28 -0.03 3.30
CA GLY A 150 -12.68 0.35 3.42
C GLY A 150 -12.96 0.79 4.86
N ILE A 151 -13.64 1.92 5.01
CA ILE A 151 -14.05 2.46 6.30
C ILE A 151 -15.56 2.61 6.30
N ALA A 152 -16.20 2.03 7.31
CA ALA A 152 -17.63 2.18 7.57
C ALA A 152 -17.83 3.12 8.77
N VAL A 153 -18.59 4.19 8.55
CA VAL A 153 -18.87 5.23 9.54
C VAL A 153 -20.37 5.40 9.71
N THR A 154 -20.86 5.55 10.93
CA THR A 154 -22.28 5.83 11.19
C THR A 154 -22.69 7.19 10.63
N ALA A 155 -23.78 7.23 9.86
CA ALA A 155 -24.22 8.44 9.17
C ALA A 155 -24.70 9.59 10.10
N CYS A 156 -24.97 9.29 11.37
CA CYS A 156 -25.51 10.27 12.33
C CYS A 156 -24.47 10.83 13.29
N LYS A 157 -23.59 9.97 13.82
CA LYS A 157 -22.64 10.33 14.88
C LYS A 157 -21.19 10.39 14.40
N GLY A 158 -20.89 9.96 13.17
CA GLY A 158 -19.52 9.95 12.66
C GLY A 158 -18.61 8.91 13.31
N LEU A 159 -19.19 7.93 14.03
CA LEU A 159 -18.44 6.85 14.68
C LEU A 159 -18.02 5.80 13.65
N VAL A 160 -16.75 5.39 13.69
CA VAL A 160 -16.23 4.28 12.88
C VAL A 160 -16.76 2.98 13.46
N VAL A 161 -17.41 2.17 12.63
CA VAL A 161 -18.01 0.87 13.00
C VAL A 161 -17.36 -0.30 12.29
N GLY A 162 -16.49 -0.04 11.32
CA GLY A 162 -15.72 -1.07 10.64
C GLY A 162 -14.58 -0.46 9.84
N ALA A 163 -13.45 -1.17 9.80
CA ALA A 163 -12.30 -0.84 8.99
C ALA A 163 -11.67 -2.14 8.49
N ARG A 164 -11.57 -2.31 7.17
CA ARG A 164 -11.00 -3.52 6.54
C ARG A 164 -9.93 -3.11 5.54
N SER A 165 -8.80 -3.81 5.56
CA SER A 165 -7.77 -3.66 4.55
C SER A 165 -8.01 -4.60 3.37
N PHE A 166 -7.74 -4.11 2.18
CA PHE A 166 -7.95 -4.78 0.90
C PHE A 166 -6.63 -4.76 0.11
N PRO A 167 -5.78 -5.80 0.27
CA PRO A 167 -4.60 -5.98 -0.56
C PRO A 167 -5.00 -6.36 -2.00
N GLY A 168 -4.16 -6.06 -2.98
CA GLY A 168 -4.37 -6.39 -4.40
C GLY A 168 -4.93 -5.23 -5.25
N ASN A 169 -5.10 -4.03 -4.67
CA ASN A 169 -5.76 -2.86 -5.25
C ASN A 169 -7.07 -3.22 -5.97
N PRO A 170 -8.05 -3.85 -5.27
CA PRO A 170 -9.32 -4.21 -5.88
C PRO A 170 -10.10 -2.95 -6.29
N TYR A 171 -11.03 -3.09 -7.22
CA TYR A 171 -11.92 -1.99 -7.58
C TYR A 171 -12.83 -1.63 -6.40
N ASP A 172 -13.13 -0.34 -6.21
CA ASP A 172 -13.84 0.13 -5.01
C ASP A 172 -15.19 -0.59 -4.83
N GLY A 173 -15.97 -0.73 -5.92
CA GLY A 173 -17.25 -1.44 -5.87
C GLY A 173 -17.17 -2.91 -5.47
N ASP A 174 -16.04 -3.59 -5.67
CA ASP A 174 -15.87 -4.99 -5.25
C ASP A 174 -15.63 -5.09 -3.73
N THR A 175 -15.22 -4.01 -3.07
CA THR A 175 -14.93 -3.99 -1.63
C THR A 175 -16.19 -3.81 -0.75
N LEU A 176 -17.30 -3.36 -1.33
CA LEU A 176 -18.50 -2.96 -0.59
C LEU A 176 -19.14 -4.13 0.17
N ALA A 177 -19.28 -5.29 -0.48
CA ALA A 177 -19.91 -6.47 0.12
C ALA A 177 -19.09 -6.98 1.33
N GLU A 178 -17.78 -7.15 1.14
CA GLU A 178 -16.85 -7.57 2.18
C GLU A 178 -16.77 -6.58 3.36
N GLN A 179 -16.88 -5.28 3.08
CA GLN A 179 -16.89 -4.25 4.12
C GLN A 179 -18.19 -4.31 4.95
N LEU A 180 -19.33 -4.50 4.30
CA LEU A 180 -20.63 -4.61 4.97
C LEU A 180 -20.74 -5.90 5.78
N GLU A 181 -20.20 -7.01 5.28
CA GLU A 181 -20.10 -8.27 6.03
C GLU A 181 -19.29 -8.08 7.32
N GLN A 182 -18.11 -7.47 7.24
CA GLN A 182 -17.30 -7.15 8.43
C GLN A 182 -18.08 -6.26 9.40
N THR A 183 -18.73 -5.22 8.88
CA THR A 183 -19.50 -4.27 9.70
C THR A 183 -20.67 -4.95 10.39
N ARG A 184 -21.36 -5.88 9.73
CA ARG A 184 -22.42 -6.71 10.34
C ARG A 184 -21.84 -7.55 11.47
N GLY A 185 -20.71 -8.24 11.24
CA GLY A 185 -20.01 -9.01 12.26
C GLY A 185 -19.66 -8.19 13.51
N LEU A 186 -19.10 -6.99 13.32
CA LEU A 186 -18.72 -6.10 14.43
C LEU A 186 -19.91 -5.50 15.19
N LEU A 187 -21.11 -5.49 14.60
CA LEU A 187 -22.32 -4.94 15.21
C LEU A 187 -23.25 -6.01 15.79
N GLN A 188 -22.86 -7.30 15.74
CA GLN A 188 -23.65 -8.41 16.28
C GLN A 188 -24.02 -8.19 17.76
N ASP A 189 -23.05 -7.77 18.58
CA ASP A 189 -23.23 -7.56 20.02
C ASP A 189 -24.19 -6.40 20.35
N VAL A 190 -24.37 -5.47 19.42
CA VAL A 190 -25.23 -4.28 19.57
C VAL A 190 -26.61 -4.53 18.94
N SER A 191 -26.84 -5.69 18.32
CA SER A 191 -28.10 -6.07 17.65
C SER A 191 -28.59 -5.02 16.62
N VAL A 192 -27.65 -4.37 15.92
CA VAL A 192 -27.99 -3.39 14.88
C VAL A 192 -27.45 -3.85 13.53
N GLU A 193 -28.34 -4.01 12.57
CA GLU A 193 -27.96 -4.26 11.18
C GLU A 193 -28.00 -2.98 10.32
N PRO A 194 -26.96 -2.71 9.52
CA PRO A 194 -26.99 -1.62 8.56
C PRO A 194 -27.94 -1.97 7.40
N THR A 195 -29.05 -1.25 7.27
CA THR A 195 -30.03 -1.42 6.19
C THR A 195 -29.81 -0.47 5.03
N VAL A 196 -29.05 0.62 5.24
CA VAL A 196 -28.73 1.61 4.21
C VAL A 196 -27.23 1.91 4.22
N ALA A 197 -26.61 1.80 3.05
CA ALA A 197 -25.23 2.17 2.80
C ALA A 197 -25.17 3.40 1.88
N ILE A 198 -24.51 4.47 2.33
CA ILE A 198 -24.26 5.68 1.55
C ILE A 198 -22.82 5.61 1.05
N VAL A 199 -22.64 5.58 -0.28
CA VAL A 199 -21.37 5.25 -0.92
C VAL A 199 -20.97 6.28 -1.97
N ASP A 200 -19.74 6.23 -2.46
CA ASP A 200 -19.29 7.10 -3.55
C ASP A 200 -19.85 6.65 -4.90
N LEU A 201 -19.55 7.42 -5.95
CA LEU A 201 -19.88 7.04 -7.33
C LEU A 201 -19.10 5.81 -7.80
N GLY A 202 -17.96 5.49 -7.19
CA GLY A 202 -17.13 4.32 -7.52
C GLY A 202 -17.84 2.98 -7.31
N ASP A 203 -18.84 2.93 -6.42
CA ASP A 203 -19.62 1.72 -6.12
C ASP A 203 -20.86 1.56 -7.01
N ARG A 204 -20.90 2.31 -8.13
CA ARG A 204 -22.04 2.29 -9.05
C ARG A 204 -22.27 0.89 -9.61
N GLY A 205 -23.54 0.46 -9.58
CA GLY A 205 -23.97 -0.82 -10.16
C GLY A 205 -23.74 -2.02 -9.26
N ARG A 206 -23.33 -1.81 -8.00
CA ARG A 206 -23.19 -2.87 -7.01
C ARG A 206 -24.42 -2.90 -6.11
N GLU A 207 -24.96 -4.09 -5.93
CA GLU A 207 -26.07 -4.37 -5.05
C GLU A 207 -25.61 -5.38 -4.01
N VAL A 208 -26.09 -5.21 -2.79
CA VAL A 208 -25.75 -6.07 -1.65
C VAL A 208 -27.06 -6.49 -1.01
N ASP A 209 -27.23 -7.79 -0.81
CA ASP A 209 -28.49 -8.35 -0.31
C ASP A 209 -28.85 -7.77 1.06
N GLY A 210 -30.09 -7.29 1.17
CA GLY A 210 -30.64 -6.69 2.37
C GLY A 210 -30.14 -5.26 2.68
N VAL A 211 -29.38 -4.62 1.78
CA VAL A 211 -28.86 -3.24 1.99
C VAL A 211 -29.21 -2.32 0.83
N GLN A 212 -29.89 -1.22 1.15
CA GLN A 212 -30.13 -0.16 0.17
C GLN A 212 -28.86 0.66 -0.05
N VAL A 213 -28.24 0.50 -1.23
CA VAL A 213 -27.06 1.28 -1.64
C VAL A 213 -27.48 2.61 -2.29
N LEU A 214 -27.09 3.71 -1.64
CA LEU A 214 -27.36 5.09 -2.05
C LEU A 214 -26.08 5.78 -2.53
N HIS A 215 -26.08 6.28 -3.76
CA HIS A 215 -24.97 7.05 -4.34
C HIS A 215 -25.49 8.15 -5.26
N ARG A 216 -24.64 9.14 -5.58
CA ARG A 216 -25.03 10.33 -6.38
C ARG A 216 -25.58 9.98 -7.77
N GLY A 217 -25.18 8.84 -8.35
CA GLY A 217 -25.64 8.37 -9.66
C GLY A 217 -27.13 8.01 -9.72
N LYS A 218 -27.78 7.78 -8.57
CA LYS A 218 -29.23 7.53 -8.47
C LYS A 218 -30.05 8.83 -8.30
N ALA A 219 -29.49 10.01 -8.58
CA ALA A 219 -30.13 11.31 -8.33
C ALA A 219 -31.61 11.41 -8.76
N LYS A 220 -31.99 10.80 -9.89
CA LYS A 220 -33.36 10.84 -10.41
C LYS A 220 -34.36 9.96 -9.64
N THR A 221 -33.91 8.94 -8.93
CA THR A 221 -34.75 8.00 -8.17
C THR A 221 -34.75 8.26 -6.67
N LEU A 222 -33.98 9.26 -6.20
CA LEU A 222 -33.80 9.55 -4.78
C LEU A 222 -34.79 10.58 -4.26
N THR A 223 -35.31 10.33 -3.06
CA THR A 223 -36.12 11.30 -2.32
C THR A 223 -35.27 12.50 -1.86
N ARG A 224 -35.90 13.66 -1.61
CA ARG A 224 -35.24 14.84 -1.04
C ARG A 224 -34.50 14.54 0.28
N ARG A 225 -34.98 13.56 1.07
CA ARG A 225 -34.35 13.12 2.33
C ARG A 225 -33.08 12.31 2.07
N GLN A 226 -33.12 11.35 1.15
CA GLN A 226 -31.94 10.57 0.75
C GLN A 226 -30.87 11.44 0.10
N TRP A 227 -31.28 12.44 -0.69
CA TRP A 227 -30.34 13.40 -1.27
C TRP A 227 -29.60 14.22 -0.20
N ARG A 228 -30.27 14.61 0.89
CA ARG A 228 -29.61 15.25 2.04
C ARG A 228 -28.59 14.34 2.71
N TRP A 229 -28.84 13.02 2.76
CA TRP A 229 -27.88 12.07 3.33
C TRP A 229 -26.63 11.94 2.47
N ILE A 230 -26.79 11.86 1.14
CA ILE A 230 -25.65 11.85 0.21
C ILE A 230 -24.83 13.12 0.34
N LYS A 231 -25.47 14.30 0.45
CA LYS A 231 -24.75 15.56 0.70
C LYS A 231 -23.95 15.54 2.01
N ARG A 232 -24.48 14.91 3.06
CA ARG A 232 -23.80 14.76 4.36
C ARG A 232 -22.67 13.72 4.37
N ARG A 233 -22.55 12.85 3.35
CA ARG A 233 -21.46 11.87 3.26
C ARG A 233 -20.08 12.53 3.36
N GLN A 234 -19.93 13.77 2.88
CA GLN A 234 -18.70 14.56 2.98
C GLN A 234 -18.18 14.74 4.42
N ALA A 235 -19.03 14.57 5.44
CA ALA A 235 -18.61 14.56 6.84
C ALA A 235 -17.71 13.37 7.21
N VAL A 236 -17.55 12.37 6.35
CA VAL A 236 -16.60 11.27 6.53
C VAL A 236 -15.16 11.69 6.25
N GLU A 237 -14.93 12.71 5.41
CA GLU A 237 -13.59 13.11 4.99
C GLU A 237 -12.70 13.56 6.16
N PRO A 238 -13.17 14.36 7.14
CA PRO A 238 -12.39 14.69 8.34
C PRO A 238 -12.01 13.46 9.16
N VAL A 239 -12.93 12.51 9.34
CA VAL A 239 -12.68 11.26 10.09
C VAL A 239 -11.59 10.45 9.39
N ILE A 240 -11.68 10.29 8.07
CA ILE A 240 -10.65 9.61 7.26
C ILE A 240 -9.32 10.36 7.33
N GLY A 241 -9.36 11.70 7.30
CA GLY A 241 -8.18 12.55 7.46
C GLY A 241 -7.45 12.32 8.79
N HIS A 242 -8.21 12.24 9.89
CA HIS A 242 -7.65 11.95 11.21
C HIS A 242 -7.07 10.53 11.30
N LEU A 243 -7.78 9.53 10.76
CA LEU A 243 -7.29 8.14 10.75
C LEU A 243 -5.95 8.02 10.01
N ARG A 244 -5.83 8.68 8.85
CA ARG A 244 -4.57 8.73 8.08
C ARG A 244 -3.42 9.42 8.82
N ALA A 245 -3.71 10.44 9.63
CA ALA A 245 -2.69 11.15 10.40
C ALA A 245 -2.18 10.31 11.58
N CYS A 246 -3.10 9.69 12.34
CA CYS A 246 -2.77 8.92 13.54
C CYS A 246 -1.89 7.71 13.24
N SER A 247 -2.17 7.00 12.14
CA SER A 247 -1.38 5.85 11.69
C SER A 247 0.08 6.15 11.30
N ARG A 248 0.45 7.42 11.10
CA ARG A 248 1.84 7.82 10.80
C ARG A 248 2.68 8.03 12.06
N SER A 249 2.06 8.09 13.24
CA SER A 249 2.71 8.41 14.52
C SER A 249 3.07 7.17 15.35
N PHE A 250 2.57 6.00 14.97
CA PHE A 250 2.81 4.73 15.67
C PHE A 250 3.57 3.77 14.76
N GLU A 251 4.89 3.93 14.62
CA GLU A 251 5.90 2.93 14.18
C GLU A 251 7.30 3.57 14.11
#